data_AF-A0A4Q2DRM8-F1
#
_entry.id   AF-A0A4Q2DRM8-F1
#
_cell.length_a   1.000
_cell.length_b   1.000
_cell.length_c   1.000
_cell.angle_alpha   90.00
_cell.angle_beta   90.00
_cell.angle_gamma   90.00
#
_symmetry.space_group_name_H-M   'P 1'
#
loop_
_entity.id
_entity.type
_entity.pdbx_description
1 polymer ?
#
loop_
_entity_poly.entity_id
_entity_poly.type
_entity_poly.pdbx_seq_one_letter_code
_entity_poly.pdbx_strand_id
1 'polypeptide(L)'
;MASATTSLPTTTSSLLLCEALGFSPQLLLDDIINIANNAVQDGVNGMEEFLVKWVEEREERQAKEPKEPEPPAKGRKGKRKAEQPKEPEDMTHEIEQGLVAFQTLLEYHTDIAFDFFEAWSLRNIFFIPPEFEKGRVVVLPHYEGADLGNASSSGGSSKSEAKERELIEELDELRKRLDEQRRLTRLLNRALANSKAAKRRADKRLTQIVSAIPPDSLPTLNTLPKQLLTLYQTVSALPPIEPSLIQPAPSTNSQDSGGGSSIALSGTGKREWEVGSSGYVNWAVNRLVTGARPSTTGNKDESPNTGSTWVEQMEQVTAYVGTAKEVKGALEAFAAKHEDDSMDVE
;
A
#
# COMPACT_ATOMS: atom_id res chain seq x y z
N MET A 1 51.32 -12.65 56.52
CA MET A 1 51.29 -12.68 55.05
C MET A 1 50.60 -13.95 54.60
N ALA A 2 49.33 -13.86 54.24
CA ALA A 2 48.62 -14.91 53.53
C ALA A 2 47.67 -14.17 52.57
N SER A 3 47.99 -14.27 51.28
CA SER A 3 47.33 -13.54 50.20
C SER A 3 45.85 -13.90 50.16
N ALA A 4 44.99 -12.89 50.32
CA ALA A 4 43.60 -12.96 49.91
C ALA A 4 43.58 -13.02 48.37
N THR A 5 43.36 -14.20 47.81
CA THR A 5 43.01 -14.35 46.41
C THR A 5 41.61 -13.78 46.23
N THR A 6 41.54 -12.50 45.84
CA THR A 6 40.35 -11.87 45.26
C THR A 6 39.99 -12.64 44.00
N SER A 7 39.13 -13.64 44.13
CA SER A 7 38.44 -14.22 42.99
C SER A 7 37.42 -13.19 42.53
N LEU A 8 37.52 -12.78 41.26
CA LEU A 8 36.47 -12.04 40.56
C LEU A 8 35.15 -12.80 40.73
N PRO A 9 34.01 -12.14 40.98
CA PRO A 9 32.73 -12.80 40.86
C PRO A 9 32.48 -13.09 39.37
N THR A 10 32.86 -14.30 38.97
CA THR A 10 32.56 -14.88 37.67
C THR A 10 31.04 -15.10 37.56
N THR A 11 30.38 -14.23 36.80
CA THR A 11 29.23 -14.51 35.92
C THR A 11 28.39 -15.75 36.26
N THR A 12 27.58 -15.71 37.31
CA THR A 12 26.55 -16.71 37.65
C THR A 12 25.50 -15.98 38.54
N SER A 13 24.18 -15.97 38.32
CA SER A 13 23.33 -16.67 37.36
C SER A 13 22.30 -15.73 36.67
N SER A 14 22.44 -15.50 35.36
CA SER A 14 21.41 -14.79 34.59
C SER A 14 20.15 -15.63 34.36
N LEU A 15 20.25 -16.96 34.46
CA LEU A 15 19.17 -17.86 34.09
C LEU A 15 17.96 -17.76 35.03
N LEU A 16 18.15 -17.68 36.35
CA LEU A 16 17.04 -17.52 37.29
C LEU A 16 16.30 -16.20 37.07
N LEU A 17 17.05 -15.14 36.80
CA LEU A 17 16.47 -13.83 36.60
C LEU A 17 15.79 -13.71 35.21
N CYS A 18 16.40 -14.26 34.16
CA CYS A 18 15.78 -14.38 32.85
C CYS A 18 14.52 -15.26 32.88
N GLU A 19 14.51 -16.30 33.71
CA GLU A 19 13.34 -17.16 33.90
C GLU A 19 12.25 -16.47 34.70
N ALA A 20 12.59 -15.73 35.76
CA ALA A 20 11.63 -14.96 36.55
C ALA A 20 10.98 -13.83 35.76
N LEU A 21 11.75 -13.14 34.92
CA LEU A 21 11.26 -12.05 34.09
C LEU A 21 10.62 -12.55 32.79
N GLY A 22 10.97 -13.75 32.33
CA GLY A 22 10.57 -14.29 31.02
C GLY A 22 11.31 -13.64 29.83
N PHE A 23 12.24 -12.72 30.08
CA PHE A 23 13.08 -12.06 29.10
C PHE A 23 14.44 -11.69 29.71
N SER A 24 15.44 -11.45 28.85
CA SER A 24 16.74 -10.94 29.30
C SER A 24 16.63 -9.47 29.69
N PRO A 25 17.06 -9.03 30.89
CA PRO A 25 16.99 -7.62 31.31
C PRO A 25 17.68 -6.66 30.35
N GLN A 26 18.70 -7.15 29.63
CA GLN A 26 19.39 -6.35 28.63
C GLN A 26 18.44 -5.89 27.51
N LEU A 27 17.49 -6.74 27.09
CA LEU A 27 16.48 -6.38 26.08
C LEU A 27 15.55 -5.26 26.58
N LEU A 28 15.18 -5.28 27.86
CA LEU A 28 14.38 -4.22 28.46
C LEU A 28 15.14 -2.89 28.47
N LEU A 29 16.43 -2.93 28.81
CA LEU A 29 17.27 -1.74 28.83
C LEU A 29 17.47 -1.19 27.40
N ASP A 30 17.73 -2.07 26.43
CA ASP A 30 17.81 -1.69 25.01
C ASP A 30 16.52 -1.01 24.54
N ASP A 31 15.35 -1.58 24.84
CA ASP A 31 14.06 -1.00 24.47
C ASP A 31 13.83 0.37 25.15
N ILE A 32 14.19 0.52 26.43
CA ILE A 32 14.10 1.81 27.14
C ILE A 32 15.01 2.85 26.49
N ILE A 33 16.25 2.49 26.15
CA ILE A 33 17.22 3.39 25.52
C ILE A 33 16.72 3.80 24.13
N ASN A 34 16.19 2.85 23.35
CA ASN A 34 15.61 3.12 22.04
C ASN A 34 14.42 4.09 22.12
N ILE A 35 13.50 3.88 23.07
CA ILE A 35 12.35 4.77 23.29
C ILE A 35 12.82 6.15 23.74
N ALA A 36 13.81 6.22 24.64
CA ALA A 36 14.33 7.48 25.13
C ALA A 36 15.02 8.29 24.03
N ASN A 37 15.83 7.65 23.18
CA ASN A 37 16.48 8.32 22.05
C ASN A 37 15.45 8.84 21.05
N ASN A 38 14.38 8.07 20.77
CA ASN A 38 13.28 8.55 19.94
C ASN A 38 12.56 9.75 20.59
N ALA A 39 12.31 9.71 21.89
CA ALA A 39 11.68 10.82 22.61
C ALA A 39 12.55 12.09 22.64
N VAL A 40 13.87 11.93 22.73
CA VAL A 40 14.85 13.02 22.61
C VAL A 40 14.76 13.65 21.21
N GLN A 41 14.76 12.82 20.16
CA GLN A 41 14.63 13.30 18.78
C GLN A 41 13.30 14.02 18.55
N ASP A 42 12.20 13.45 19.02
CA ASP A 42 10.86 14.05 18.92
C ASP A 42 10.80 15.38 19.69
N GLY A 43 11.47 15.48 20.82
CA GLY A 43 11.59 16.72 21.60
C GLY A 43 12.37 17.82 20.86
N VAL A 44 13.47 17.46 20.19
CA VAL A 44 14.28 18.38 19.37
C VAL A 44 13.47 18.85 18.15
N ASN A 45 12.82 17.92 17.44
CA ASN A 45 11.96 18.25 16.30
C ASN A 45 10.81 19.18 16.70
N GLY A 46 10.16 18.90 17.84
CA GLY A 46 9.10 19.77 18.37
C GLY A 46 9.60 21.16 18.77
N MET A 47 10.85 21.26 19.23
CA MET A 47 11.50 22.54 19.52
C MET A 47 11.82 23.32 18.23
N GLU A 48 12.24 22.64 17.16
CA GLU A 48 12.44 23.24 15.83
C GLU A 48 11.15 23.89 15.32
N GLU A 49 10.05 23.13 15.29
CA GLU A 49 8.74 23.63 14.84
C GLU A 49 8.28 24.83 15.67
N PHE A 50 8.51 24.79 16.99
CA PHE A 50 8.16 25.89 17.87
C PHE A 50 9.01 27.15 17.62
N LEU A 51 10.32 27.00 17.41
CA LEU A 51 11.21 28.12 17.16
C LEU A 51 10.95 28.76 15.80
N VAL A 52 10.68 27.96 14.76
CA VAL A 52 10.28 28.48 13.44
C VAL A 52 8.99 29.28 13.54
N LYS A 53 7.96 28.72 14.17
CA LYS A 53 6.67 29.43 14.40
C LYS A 53 6.85 30.71 15.21
N TRP A 54 7.75 30.70 16.19
CA TRP A 54 8.04 31.87 17.01
C TRP A 54 8.76 32.99 16.24
N VAL A 55 9.63 32.63 15.28
CA VAL A 55 10.25 33.59 14.35
C VAL A 55 9.19 34.19 13.43
N GLU A 56 8.35 33.38 12.81
CA GLU A 56 7.25 33.83 11.94
C GLU A 56 6.30 34.80 12.68
N GLU A 57 5.91 34.49 13.92
CA GLU A 57 5.05 35.37 14.72
C GLU A 57 5.73 36.71 15.03
N ARG A 58 7.05 36.73 15.24
CA ARG A 58 7.81 37.97 15.42
C ARG A 58 7.88 38.79 14.14
N GLU A 59 8.05 38.15 13.00
CA GLU A 59 8.02 38.81 11.70
C GLU A 59 6.66 39.45 11.44
N GLU A 60 5.56 38.75 11.72
CA GLU A 60 4.22 39.30 11.59
C GLU A 60 3.98 40.52 12.50
N ARG A 61 4.52 40.48 13.73
CA ARG A 61 4.43 41.60 14.68
C ARG A 61 5.23 42.81 14.18
N GLN A 62 6.45 42.60 13.67
CA GLN A 62 7.28 43.65 13.09
C GLN A 62 6.71 44.21 11.77
N ALA A 63 6.02 43.39 10.98
CA ALA A 63 5.35 43.82 9.76
C ALA A 63 4.07 44.64 10.02
N LYS A 64 3.41 44.42 11.17
CA LYS A 64 2.21 45.16 11.60
C LYS A 64 2.51 46.48 12.31
N GLU A 65 3.73 46.69 12.82
CA GLU A 65 4.15 47.99 13.33
C GLU A 65 4.38 48.97 12.16
N PRO A 66 3.67 50.13 12.10
CA PRO A 66 3.87 51.11 11.04
C PRO A 66 5.27 51.71 11.15
N LYS A 67 6.08 51.57 10.10
CA LYS A 67 7.35 52.30 9.94
C LYS A 67 7.06 53.79 9.91
N GLU A 68 7.22 54.50 11.03
CA GLU A 68 7.21 55.96 11.06
C GLU A 68 8.33 56.49 10.13
N PRO A 69 8.06 57.53 9.31
CA PRO A 69 9.05 58.08 8.40
C PRO A 69 10.19 58.74 9.18
N GLU A 70 11.43 58.30 8.93
CA GLU A 70 12.63 58.81 9.59
C GLU A 70 12.80 60.35 9.41
N PRO A 71 13.13 61.11 10.47
CA PRO A 71 13.51 62.51 10.33
C PRO A 71 14.93 62.64 9.72
N PRO A 72 15.20 63.70 8.94
CA PRO A 72 16.42 63.80 8.15
C PRO A 72 17.67 64.00 9.02
N ALA A 73 18.71 63.27 8.63
CA ALA A 73 20.04 63.20 9.23
C ALA A 73 20.63 64.56 9.65
N LYS A 74 21.11 64.64 10.89
CA LYS A 74 22.21 65.53 11.29
C LYS A 74 23.20 64.80 12.18
N GLY A 75 24.46 64.94 11.79
CA GLY A 75 25.54 63.99 12.08
C GLY A 75 26.08 64.00 13.50
N ARG A 76 26.78 62.91 13.83
CA ARG A 76 27.99 62.94 14.66
C ARG A 76 28.77 61.64 14.50
N LYS A 77 30.07 61.77 14.22
CA LYS A 77 31.02 60.67 14.07
C LYS A 77 31.11 59.86 15.39
N GLY A 78 30.73 58.60 15.32
CA GLY A 78 30.99 57.57 16.31
C GLY A 78 30.68 56.23 15.68
N LYS A 79 31.71 55.49 15.26
CA LYS A 79 31.58 54.16 14.63
C LYS A 79 31.19 53.14 15.71
N ARG A 80 29.97 53.23 16.24
CA ARG A 80 29.30 52.08 16.85
C ARG A 80 28.78 51.27 15.67
N LYS A 81 29.19 50.00 15.56
CA LYS A 81 28.56 49.03 14.65
C LYS A 81 27.07 49.08 15.00
N ALA A 82 26.28 49.77 14.18
CA ALA A 82 24.85 49.58 14.16
C ALA A 82 24.67 48.14 13.67
N GLU A 83 24.17 47.27 14.54
CA GLU A 83 23.71 45.95 14.15
C GLU A 83 22.68 46.18 13.04
N GLN A 84 23.05 45.77 11.82
CA GLN A 84 22.13 45.76 10.70
C GLN A 84 20.96 44.85 11.09
N PRO A 85 19.74 45.09 10.59
CA PRO A 85 18.67 44.12 10.70
C PRO A 85 19.19 42.82 10.05
N LYS A 86 19.45 41.79 10.87
CA LYS A 86 19.80 40.46 10.35
C LYS A 86 18.67 40.05 9.41
N GLU A 87 19.00 39.62 8.20
CA GLU A 87 17.98 39.16 7.27
C GLU A 87 17.25 37.96 7.90
N PRO A 88 15.95 37.77 7.62
CA PRO A 88 15.16 36.72 8.25
C PRO A 88 15.77 35.32 8.02
N GLU A 89 16.40 35.10 6.87
CA GLU A 89 17.11 33.87 6.51
C GLU A 89 18.35 33.62 7.39
N ASP A 90 19.00 34.67 7.90
CA ASP A 90 20.14 34.54 8.83
C ASP A 90 19.68 34.07 10.21
N MET A 91 18.48 34.47 10.64
CA MET A 91 17.90 34.12 11.94
C MET A 91 17.46 32.66 11.98
N THR A 92 16.84 32.17 10.90
CA THR A 92 16.48 30.75 10.77
C THR A 92 17.74 29.88 10.72
N HIS A 93 18.78 30.32 10.01
CA HIS A 93 20.04 29.57 9.94
C HIS A 93 20.81 29.54 11.27
N GLU A 94 20.80 30.64 12.04
CA GLU A 94 21.38 30.67 13.39
C GLU A 94 20.63 29.73 14.36
N ILE A 95 19.31 29.62 14.20
CA ILE A 95 18.48 28.68 14.98
C ILE A 95 18.78 27.24 14.59
N GLU A 96 18.85 26.91 13.30
CA GLU A 96 19.22 25.57 12.82
C GLU A 96 20.60 25.17 13.35
N GLN A 97 21.59 26.06 13.26
CA GLN A 97 22.93 25.79 13.78
C GLN A 97 22.94 25.59 15.29
N GLY A 98 22.19 26.42 16.03
CA GLY A 98 22.05 26.29 17.48
C GLY A 98 21.33 25.01 17.89
N LEU A 99 20.32 24.60 17.13
CA LEU A 99 19.56 23.37 17.33
C LEU A 99 20.43 22.13 17.09
N VAL A 100 21.22 22.13 16.02
CA VAL A 100 22.17 21.03 15.73
C VAL A 100 23.23 20.92 16.84
N ALA A 101 23.74 22.05 17.33
CA ALA A 101 24.67 22.05 18.46
C ALA A 101 24.02 21.54 19.76
N PHE A 102 22.76 21.91 20.02
CA PHE A 102 22.00 21.42 21.16
C PHE A 102 21.70 19.92 21.04
N GLN A 103 21.28 19.45 19.86
CA GLN A 103 20.99 18.06 19.58
C GLN A 103 22.21 17.18 19.85
N THR A 104 23.36 17.52 19.27
CA THR A 104 24.61 16.77 19.48
C THR A 104 25.06 16.76 20.95
N LEU A 105 24.88 17.86 21.68
CA LEU A 105 25.15 17.93 23.11
C LEU A 105 24.22 17.03 23.90
N LEU A 106 22.92 17.06 23.57
CA LEU A 106 21.90 16.27 24.24
C LEU A 106 22.14 14.78 24.01
N GLU A 107 22.34 14.37 22.76
CA GLU A 107 22.68 12.99 22.36
C GLU A 107 23.89 12.47 23.13
N TYR A 108 24.97 13.25 23.20
CA TYR A 108 26.18 12.87 23.93
C TYR A 108 25.93 12.67 25.44
N HIS A 109 25.17 13.58 26.06
CA HIS A 109 24.86 13.45 27.49
C HIS A 109 23.87 12.34 27.80
N THR A 110 22.89 12.12 26.92
CA THR A 110 21.91 11.05 27.09
C THR A 110 22.57 9.69 26.90
N ASP A 111 23.48 9.52 25.93
CA ASP A 111 24.25 8.29 25.70
C ASP A 111 25.02 7.89 26.97
N ILE A 112 25.79 8.83 27.53
CA ILE A 112 26.54 8.61 28.78
C ILE A 112 25.62 8.29 29.96
N ALA A 113 24.51 9.02 30.10
CA ALA A 113 23.58 8.79 31.20
C ALA A 113 22.90 7.41 31.10
N PHE A 114 22.57 6.98 29.88
CA PHE A 114 21.97 5.68 29.63
C PHE A 114 22.97 4.53 29.78
N ASP A 115 24.23 4.69 29.41
CA ASP A 115 25.30 3.73 29.72
C ASP A 115 25.45 3.52 31.23
N PHE A 116 25.46 4.62 32.00
CA PHE A 116 25.51 4.53 33.47
C PHE A 116 24.27 3.88 34.06
N PHE A 117 23.09 4.18 33.50
CA PHE A 117 21.85 3.56 33.92
C PHE A 117 21.82 2.05 33.60
N GLU A 118 22.29 1.63 32.43
CA GLU A 118 22.41 0.22 32.04
C GLU A 118 23.34 -0.52 33.00
N ALA A 119 24.56 0.00 33.19
CA ALA A 119 25.53 -0.60 34.09
C ALA A 119 25.04 -0.64 35.55
N TRP A 120 24.38 0.42 36.01
CA TRP A 120 23.85 0.49 37.37
C TRP A 120 22.67 -0.47 37.59
N SER A 121 21.76 -0.56 36.64
CA SER A 121 20.59 -1.43 36.72
C SER A 121 20.98 -2.91 36.70
N LEU A 122 21.90 -3.33 35.82
CA LEU A 122 22.42 -4.70 35.78
C LEU A 122 23.17 -5.09 37.06
N ARG A 123 23.83 -4.12 37.71
CA ARG A 123 24.60 -4.37 38.93
C ARG A 123 23.77 -4.34 40.22
N ASN A 124 22.65 -3.62 40.26
CA ASN A 124 21.88 -3.41 41.49
C ASN A 124 20.46 -3.99 41.41
N ILE A 125 19.71 -3.68 40.35
CA ILE A 125 18.31 -4.11 40.22
C ILE A 125 18.25 -5.57 39.77
N PHE A 126 19.01 -5.90 38.73
CA PHE A 126 19.03 -7.23 38.13
C PHE A 126 20.17 -8.11 38.65
N PHE A 127 20.55 -7.89 39.92
CA PHE A 127 21.61 -8.64 40.57
C PHE A 127 21.07 -9.46 41.73
N ILE A 128 21.26 -10.77 41.65
CA ILE A 128 20.98 -11.69 42.74
C ILE A 128 22.33 -12.06 43.37
N PRO A 129 22.54 -11.83 44.68
CA PRO A 129 23.77 -12.22 45.32
C PRO A 129 23.97 -13.75 45.26
N PRO A 130 25.18 -14.23 44.92
CA PRO A 130 25.45 -15.66 44.72
C PRO A 130 25.30 -16.51 45.98
N GLU A 131 25.21 -15.88 47.16
CA GLU A 131 24.95 -16.55 48.44
C GLU A 131 23.50 -17.06 48.52
N PHE A 132 22.54 -16.30 48.01
CA PHE A 132 21.12 -16.69 48.00
C PHE A 132 20.81 -17.74 46.94
N GLU A 133 21.56 -17.73 45.83
CA GLU A 133 21.47 -18.76 44.78
C GLU A 133 21.95 -20.12 45.29
N LYS A 134 23.11 -20.15 45.96
CA LYS A 134 23.69 -21.39 46.52
C LYS A 134 22.92 -21.92 47.72
N GLY A 135 22.31 -21.01 48.50
CA GLY A 135 21.52 -21.35 49.69
C GLY A 135 20.16 -21.98 49.39
N ARG A 136 19.74 -22.08 48.11
CA ARG A 136 18.39 -22.55 47.71
C ARG A 136 17.27 -21.78 48.44
N VAL A 137 17.47 -20.48 48.66
CA VAL A 137 16.52 -19.63 49.39
C VAL A 137 15.53 -18.96 48.43
N VAL A 138 15.95 -18.69 47.19
CA VAL A 138 15.10 -18.11 46.16
C VAL A 138 14.57 -19.21 45.27
N VAL A 139 13.27 -19.47 45.36
CA VAL A 139 12.54 -20.39 44.48
C VAL A 139 11.53 -19.54 43.72
N LEU A 140 11.50 -19.67 42.39
CA LEU A 140 10.51 -18.93 41.59
C LEU A 140 9.13 -19.58 41.80
N PRO A 141 8.03 -18.80 41.72
CA PRO A 141 6.68 -19.32 41.99
C PRO A 141 6.29 -20.53 41.12
N HIS A 142 6.79 -20.63 39.89
CA HIS A 142 6.50 -21.78 39.02
C HIS A 142 7.28 -23.06 39.38
N TYR A 143 8.27 -22.98 40.27
CA TYR A 143 8.88 -24.13 40.91
C TYR A 143 8.16 -24.53 42.22
N GLU A 144 7.13 -23.80 42.64
CA GLU A 144 6.29 -24.16 43.79
C GLU A 144 5.52 -25.45 43.47
N GLY A 145 5.95 -26.57 44.08
CA GLY A 145 5.40 -27.91 43.82
C GLY A 145 6.15 -28.73 42.77
N ALA A 146 7.22 -28.21 42.17
CA ALA A 146 8.10 -28.94 41.28
C ALA A 146 9.11 -29.80 42.09
N ASP A 147 8.62 -30.82 42.78
CA ASP A 147 9.48 -31.80 43.44
C ASP A 147 10.09 -32.77 42.43
N LEU A 148 11.22 -32.37 41.83
CA LEU A 148 12.03 -33.22 40.92
C LEU A 148 12.57 -34.49 41.62
N GLY A 149 12.49 -34.56 42.96
CA GLY A 149 12.85 -35.74 43.75
C GLY A 149 11.88 -36.92 43.61
N ASN A 150 10.61 -36.66 43.28
CA ASN A 150 9.59 -37.70 43.14
C ASN A 150 9.54 -38.32 41.74
N ALA A 151 10.19 -37.70 40.75
CA ALA A 151 10.30 -38.24 39.40
C ALA A 151 11.35 -39.37 39.27
N SER A 152 12.38 -39.39 40.15
CA SER A 152 13.44 -40.42 40.12
C SER A 152 13.13 -41.65 40.98
N SER A 153 12.11 -41.58 41.84
CA SER A 153 11.73 -42.65 42.76
C SER A 153 10.41 -43.31 42.35
N SER A 154 10.43 -44.03 41.23
CA SER A 154 9.66 -45.27 41.06
C SER A 154 8.17 -45.23 41.48
N GLY A 155 7.37 -44.36 40.86
CA GLY A 155 5.91 -44.42 41.00
C GLY A 155 5.22 -43.11 40.73
N GLY A 156 5.17 -42.70 39.46
CA GLY A 156 4.30 -41.60 39.02
C GLY A 156 2.87 -41.87 39.49
N SER A 157 2.34 -40.99 40.35
CA SER A 157 0.96 -41.12 40.77
C SER A 157 0.07 -41.03 39.53
N SER A 158 -0.82 -42.00 39.29
CA SER A 158 -1.73 -42.06 38.14
C SER A 158 -2.55 -40.78 37.92
N LYS A 159 -2.71 -39.97 38.98
CA LYS A 159 -3.34 -38.66 38.97
C LYS A 159 -2.48 -37.56 38.29
N SER A 160 -1.14 -37.66 38.34
CA SER A 160 -0.24 -36.76 37.59
C SER A 160 -0.31 -37.08 36.11
N GLU A 161 -0.21 -38.35 35.73
CA GLU A 161 -0.28 -38.77 34.32
C GLU A 161 -1.63 -38.45 33.67
N ALA A 162 -2.73 -38.58 34.42
CA ALA A 162 -4.05 -38.20 33.92
C ALA A 162 -4.18 -36.69 33.66
N LYS A 163 -3.65 -35.86 34.57
CA LYS A 163 -3.62 -34.40 34.39
C LYS A 163 -2.67 -33.97 33.28
N GLU A 164 -1.53 -34.64 33.13
CA GLU A 164 -0.59 -34.38 32.02
C GLU A 164 -1.25 -34.69 30.67
N ARG A 165 -2.03 -35.79 30.59
CA ARG A 165 -2.80 -36.11 29.38
C ARG A 165 -3.87 -35.07 29.07
N GLU A 166 -4.62 -34.63 30.08
CA GLU A 166 -5.62 -33.55 29.93
C GLU A 166 -4.96 -32.25 29.45
N LEU A 167 -3.83 -31.86 30.03
CA LEU A 167 -3.07 -30.67 29.62
C LEU A 167 -2.51 -30.80 28.19
N ILE A 168 -2.10 -32.00 27.77
CA ILE A 168 -1.66 -32.25 26.39
C ILE A 168 -2.83 -32.11 25.42
N GLU A 169 -4.01 -32.62 25.77
CA GLU A 169 -5.23 -32.45 24.96
C GLU A 169 -5.61 -30.97 24.83
N GLU A 170 -5.60 -30.21 25.94
CA GLU A 170 -5.82 -28.76 25.92
C GLU A 170 -4.78 -28.03 25.05
N LEU A 171 -3.52 -28.43 25.13
CA LEU A 171 -2.44 -27.83 24.36
C LEU A 171 -2.60 -28.08 22.85
N ASP A 172 -3.06 -29.28 22.46
CA ASP A 172 -3.37 -29.59 21.08
C ASP A 172 -4.62 -28.85 20.57
N GLU A 173 -5.62 -28.63 21.41
CA GLU A 173 -6.73 -27.72 21.09
C GLU A 173 -6.26 -26.28 20.89
N LEU A 174 -5.40 -25.77 21.76
CA LEU A 174 -4.85 -24.42 21.65
C LEU A 174 -3.98 -24.28 20.39
N ARG A 175 -3.21 -25.30 20.02
CA ARG A 175 -2.46 -25.32 18.77
C ARG A 175 -3.38 -25.25 17.56
N LYS A 176 -4.48 -26.03 17.54
CA LYS A 176 -5.49 -25.95 16.47
C LYS A 176 -6.08 -24.54 16.37
N ARG A 177 -6.48 -23.94 17.50
CA ARG A 177 -7.00 -22.56 17.54
C ARG A 177 -5.97 -21.54 17.03
N LEU A 178 -4.70 -21.70 17.38
CA LEU A 178 -3.61 -20.83 16.90
C LEU A 178 -3.43 -20.94 15.39
N ASP A 179 -3.49 -22.15 14.83
CA ASP A 179 -3.36 -22.36 13.39
C ASP A 179 -4.56 -21.80 12.62
N GLU A 180 -5.77 -21.93 13.17
CA GLU A 180 -6.98 -21.26 12.66
C GLU A 180 -6.83 -19.74 12.67
N GLN A 181 -6.36 -19.17 13.79
CA GLN A 181 -6.08 -17.73 13.89
C GLN A 181 -5.00 -17.28 12.89
N ARG A 182 -3.92 -18.05 12.73
CA ARG A 182 -2.86 -17.78 11.73
C ARG A 182 -3.41 -17.85 10.29
N ARG A 183 -4.32 -18.79 10.00
CA ARG A 183 -4.99 -18.85 8.70
C ARG A 183 -5.87 -17.63 8.46
N LEU A 184 -6.64 -17.23 9.48
CA LEU A 184 -7.48 -16.03 9.43
C LEU A 184 -6.64 -14.77 9.20
N THR A 185 -5.55 -14.58 9.95
CA THR A 185 -4.68 -13.40 9.79
C THR A 185 -4.07 -13.33 8.39
N ARG A 186 -3.65 -14.47 7.81
CA ARG A 186 -3.19 -14.51 6.41
C ARG A 186 -4.30 -14.10 5.43
N LEU A 187 -5.52 -14.62 5.60
CA LEU A 187 -6.66 -14.24 4.76
C LEU A 187 -7.00 -12.76 4.90
N LEU A 188 -7.00 -12.23 6.12
CA LEU A 188 -7.26 -10.83 6.41
C LEU A 188 -6.20 -9.93 5.80
N ASN A 189 -4.91 -10.27 5.94
CA ASN A 189 -3.82 -9.52 5.30
C ASN A 189 -3.95 -9.51 3.77
N ARG A 190 -4.35 -10.64 3.17
CA ARG A 190 -4.64 -10.71 1.73
C ARG A 190 -5.82 -9.83 1.34
N ALA A 191 -6.91 -9.87 2.10
CA ALA A 191 -8.08 -9.03 1.87
C ALA A 191 -7.75 -7.53 2.01
N LEU A 192 -6.93 -7.18 3.01
CA LEU A 192 -6.43 -5.83 3.24
C LEU A 192 -5.60 -5.35 2.04
N ALA A 193 -4.68 -6.17 1.55
CA ALA A 193 -3.87 -5.86 0.36
C ALA A 193 -4.75 -5.65 -0.89
N ASN A 194 -5.75 -6.52 -1.09
CA ASN A 194 -6.70 -6.38 -2.20
C ASN A 194 -7.54 -5.10 -2.08
N SER A 195 -8.03 -4.78 -0.88
CA SER A 195 -8.78 -3.55 -0.60
C SER A 195 -7.93 -2.30 -0.85
N LYS A 196 -6.68 -2.28 -0.37
CA LYS A 196 -5.71 -1.21 -0.64
C LYS A 196 -5.45 -1.06 -2.14
N ALA A 197 -5.30 -2.15 -2.88
CA ALA A 197 -5.10 -2.12 -4.33
C ALA A 197 -6.36 -1.62 -5.06
N ALA A 198 -7.55 -2.04 -4.63
CA ALA A 198 -8.82 -1.54 -5.18
C ALA A 198 -8.98 -0.04 -4.95
N LYS A 199 -8.70 0.45 -3.73
CA LYS A 199 -8.69 1.88 -3.42
C LYS A 199 -7.72 2.65 -4.33
N ARG A 200 -6.47 2.18 -4.48
CA ARG A 200 -5.48 2.80 -5.37
C ARG A 200 -5.96 2.87 -6.83
N ARG A 201 -6.67 1.84 -7.33
CA ARG A 201 -7.25 1.86 -8.69
C ARG A 201 -8.39 2.87 -8.79
N ALA A 202 -9.26 2.95 -7.79
CA ALA A 202 -10.33 3.93 -7.74
C ALA A 202 -9.78 5.36 -7.69
N ASP A 203 -8.77 5.61 -6.85
CA ASP A 203 -8.12 6.92 -6.74
C ASP A 203 -7.45 7.32 -8.07
N LYS A 204 -6.73 6.41 -8.72
CA LYS A 204 -6.15 6.66 -10.05
C LYS A 204 -7.22 6.93 -11.11
N ARG A 205 -8.35 6.21 -11.07
CA ARG A 205 -9.46 6.43 -12.00
C ARG A 205 -10.10 7.79 -11.74
N LEU A 206 -10.27 8.18 -10.48
CA LEU A 206 -10.77 9.49 -10.10
C LEU A 206 -9.83 10.57 -10.62
N THR A 207 -8.52 10.47 -10.36
CA THR A 207 -7.57 11.49 -10.84
C THR A 207 -7.55 11.57 -12.36
N GLN A 208 -7.63 10.44 -13.07
CA GLN A 208 -7.76 10.41 -14.52
C GLN A 208 -9.05 11.10 -14.99
N ILE A 209 -10.21 10.78 -14.40
CA ILE A 209 -11.49 11.40 -14.75
C ILE A 209 -11.45 12.91 -14.46
N VAL A 210 -10.94 13.32 -13.30
CA VAL A 210 -10.79 14.73 -12.92
C VAL A 210 -9.84 15.46 -13.86
N SER A 211 -8.76 14.82 -14.31
CA SER A 211 -7.85 15.40 -15.30
C SER A 211 -8.41 15.46 -16.72
N ALA A 212 -9.27 14.50 -17.10
CA ALA A 212 -9.85 14.38 -18.43
C ALA A 212 -11.11 15.23 -18.62
N ILE A 213 -11.78 15.62 -17.52
CA ILE A 213 -12.93 16.51 -17.53
C ILE A 213 -12.44 17.91 -17.11
N PRO A 214 -12.13 18.80 -18.07
CA PRO A 214 -11.95 20.21 -17.75
C PRO A 214 -13.28 20.79 -17.21
N PRO A 215 -13.24 21.68 -16.22
CA PRO A 215 -14.44 22.20 -15.53
C PRO A 215 -15.45 22.86 -16.49
N ASP A 216 -14.98 23.35 -17.63
CA ASP A 216 -15.79 24.03 -18.65
C ASP A 216 -16.62 23.07 -19.54
N SER A 217 -16.36 21.75 -19.47
CA SER A 217 -17.06 20.73 -20.27
C SER A 217 -18.28 20.09 -19.58
N LEU A 218 -18.43 20.29 -18.28
CA LEU A 218 -19.60 19.83 -17.52
C LEU A 218 -20.94 20.43 -17.99
N PRO A 219 -21.06 21.73 -18.32
CA PRO A 219 -22.33 22.28 -18.80
C PRO A 219 -22.72 21.77 -20.20
N THR A 220 -21.75 21.46 -21.08
CA THR A 220 -22.02 20.90 -22.42
C THR A 220 -22.40 19.42 -22.37
N LEU A 221 -21.84 18.65 -21.43
CA LEU A 221 -22.26 17.28 -21.14
C LEU A 221 -23.72 17.19 -20.63
N ASN A 222 -24.21 18.23 -19.96
CA ASN A 222 -25.60 18.28 -19.49
C ASN A 222 -26.62 18.59 -20.62
N THR A 223 -26.19 19.24 -21.70
CA THR A 223 -27.07 19.54 -22.84
C THR A 223 -27.10 18.43 -23.88
N LEU A 224 -26.07 17.57 -23.92
CA LEU A 224 -25.93 16.45 -24.86
C LEU A 224 -27.10 15.43 -24.81
N PRO A 225 -27.62 15.01 -23.64
CA PRO A 225 -28.77 14.10 -23.58
C PRO A 225 -30.02 14.68 -24.23
N LYS A 226 -30.24 15.99 -24.07
CA LYS A 226 -31.39 16.67 -24.69
C LYS A 226 -31.24 16.72 -26.21
N GLN A 227 -30.02 16.99 -26.70
CA GLN A 227 -29.73 16.97 -28.14
C GLN A 227 -29.87 15.57 -28.75
N LEU A 228 -29.43 14.52 -28.05
CA LEU A 228 -29.62 13.12 -28.48
C LEU A 228 -31.10 12.74 -28.52
N LEU A 229 -31.89 13.15 -27.53
CA LEU A 229 -33.34 12.91 -27.54
C LEU A 229 -34.02 13.64 -28.69
N THR A 230 -33.61 14.88 -29.01
CA THR A 230 -34.14 15.58 -30.18
C THR A 230 -33.74 14.89 -31.49
N LEU A 231 -32.50 14.42 -31.62
CA LEU A 231 -32.08 13.67 -32.80
C LEU A 231 -32.84 12.35 -32.91
N TYR A 232 -32.96 11.59 -31.82
CA TYR A 232 -33.73 10.35 -31.80
C TYR A 232 -35.18 10.59 -32.22
N GLN A 233 -35.82 11.63 -31.70
CA GLN A 233 -37.18 12.01 -32.10
C GLN A 233 -37.25 12.35 -33.58
N THR A 234 -36.29 13.13 -34.11
CA THR A 234 -36.26 13.46 -35.55
C THR A 234 -36.03 12.24 -36.44
N VAL A 235 -35.12 11.33 -36.04
CA VAL A 235 -34.82 10.09 -36.75
C VAL A 235 -36.00 9.11 -36.69
N SER A 236 -36.69 9.05 -35.56
CA SER A 236 -37.90 8.23 -35.40
C SER A 236 -39.13 8.82 -36.12
N ALA A 237 -39.12 10.12 -36.43
CA ALA A 237 -40.17 10.80 -37.17
C ALA A 237 -39.92 10.80 -38.71
N LEU A 238 -38.76 10.31 -39.16
CA LEU A 238 -38.54 10.08 -40.59
C LEU A 238 -39.44 8.93 -41.08
N PRO A 239 -40.00 9.04 -42.31
CA PRO A 239 -40.79 7.96 -42.90
C PRO A 239 -39.96 6.67 -42.98
N PRO A 240 -40.55 5.48 -42.74
CA PRO A 240 -39.85 4.23 -42.94
C PRO A 240 -39.36 4.15 -44.39
N ILE A 241 -38.10 3.75 -44.56
CA ILE A 241 -37.47 3.62 -45.87
C ILE A 241 -38.30 2.63 -46.70
N GLU A 242 -38.87 3.14 -47.79
CA GLU A 242 -39.63 2.36 -48.77
C GLU A 242 -38.72 1.24 -49.31
N PRO A 243 -39.08 -0.06 -49.15
CA PRO A 243 -38.23 -1.19 -49.53
C PRO A 243 -37.99 -1.31 -51.04
N SER A 244 -38.62 -0.46 -51.85
CA SER A 244 -38.46 -0.39 -53.30
C SER A 244 -37.10 0.14 -53.78
N LEU A 245 -36.31 0.78 -52.91
CA LEU A 245 -34.93 1.24 -53.22
C LEU A 245 -33.83 0.21 -52.91
N ILE A 246 -34.17 -0.94 -52.33
CA ILE A 246 -33.20 -1.98 -51.92
C ILE A 246 -33.20 -3.17 -52.92
N GLN A 247 -34.06 -3.15 -53.93
CA GLN A 247 -34.14 -4.26 -54.88
C GLN A 247 -32.99 -4.21 -55.91
N PRO A 248 -32.12 -5.24 -55.99
CA PRO A 248 -31.08 -5.31 -57.02
C PRO A 248 -31.76 -5.53 -58.38
N ALA A 249 -31.40 -4.71 -59.37
CA ALA A 249 -31.85 -4.91 -60.75
C ALA A 249 -31.34 -6.27 -61.27
N PRO A 250 -32.19 -7.08 -61.95
CA PRO A 250 -31.77 -8.35 -62.52
C PRO A 250 -30.87 -8.09 -63.74
N SER A 251 -29.74 -8.80 -63.75
CA SER A 251 -28.74 -8.79 -64.80
C SER A 251 -29.33 -9.27 -66.15
N THR A 252 -29.02 -8.53 -67.21
CA THR A 252 -29.16 -9.02 -68.58
C THR A 252 -27.97 -9.90 -68.93
N ASN A 253 -28.28 -11.13 -69.32
CA ASN A 253 -27.39 -12.20 -69.74
C ASN A 253 -26.21 -11.78 -70.65
N SER A 254 -25.01 -12.20 -70.27
CA SER A 254 -24.05 -12.77 -71.22
C SER A 254 -23.49 -14.06 -70.62
N GLN A 255 -23.89 -15.14 -71.27
CA GLN A 255 -23.63 -16.54 -71.04
C GLN A 255 -22.16 -16.86 -71.33
N ASP A 256 -21.40 -17.28 -70.30
CA ASP A 256 -20.44 -18.39 -70.43
C ASP A 256 -19.97 -18.91 -69.07
N SER A 257 -20.52 -20.07 -68.70
CA SER A 257 -19.77 -21.28 -68.35
C SER A 257 -18.59 -21.18 -67.36
N GLY A 258 -18.88 -21.41 -66.07
CA GLY A 258 -18.01 -22.24 -65.20
C GLY A 258 -17.46 -21.59 -63.92
N GLY A 259 -17.90 -22.12 -62.77
CA GLY A 259 -17.15 -22.07 -61.50
C GLY A 259 -17.55 -20.93 -60.56
N GLY A 260 -18.01 -21.30 -59.37
CA GLY A 260 -18.35 -20.35 -58.32
C GLY A 260 -17.16 -19.46 -57.94
N SER A 261 -17.40 -18.15 -57.93
CA SER A 261 -16.60 -17.19 -57.20
C SER A 261 -17.45 -15.96 -56.95
N SER A 262 -17.42 -15.49 -55.70
CA SER A 262 -17.83 -14.16 -55.29
C SER A 262 -17.56 -13.11 -56.36
N ILE A 263 -18.55 -12.27 -56.66
CA ILE A 263 -18.34 -11.04 -57.44
C ILE A 263 -17.38 -10.16 -56.65
N ALA A 264 -16.09 -10.34 -56.93
CA ALA A 264 -15.05 -9.39 -56.63
C ALA A 264 -15.20 -8.26 -57.64
N LEU A 265 -15.84 -7.16 -57.24
CA LEU A 265 -15.60 -5.86 -57.87
C LEU A 265 -14.38 -5.20 -57.18
N SER A 266 -13.25 -5.92 -57.15
CA SER A 266 -11.96 -5.37 -56.75
C SER A 266 -11.31 -4.73 -57.97
N GLY A 267 -11.57 -3.44 -58.14
CA GLY A 267 -10.88 -2.57 -59.10
C GLY A 267 -10.32 -1.28 -58.48
N THR A 268 -10.69 -0.96 -57.23
CA THR A 268 -10.09 0.13 -56.45
C THR A 268 -9.96 -0.39 -55.03
N GLY A 269 -8.79 -0.28 -54.39
CA GLY A 269 -8.54 -0.79 -53.02
C GLY A 269 -9.32 -0.11 -51.88
N LYS A 270 -10.52 0.42 -52.17
CA LYS A 270 -11.44 1.02 -51.21
C LYS A 270 -12.33 -0.08 -50.63
N ARG A 271 -12.43 -0.12 -49.31
CA ARG A 271 -13.17 -1.16 -48.59
C ARG A 271 -14.68 -0.95 -48.75
N GLU A 272 -15.47 -1.99 -48.59
CA GLU A 272 -16.92 -1.99 -48.90
C GLU A 272 -17.71 -0.88 -48.18
N TRP A 273 -17.28 -0.48 -46.98
CA TRP A 273 -17.89 0.62 -46.23
C TRP A 273 -17.47 2.03 -46.70
N GLU A 274 -16.43 2.15 -47.52
CA GLU A 274 -15.87 3.43 -48.01
C GLU A 274 -16.49 3.88 -49.34
N VAL A 275 -17.25 3.00 -49.99
CA VAL A 275 -17.83 3.24 -51.33
C VAL A 275 -19.18 3.95 -51.24
N GLY A 276 -19.76 4.09 -50.04
CA GLY A 276 -20.97 4.88 -49.79
C GLY A 276 -21.81 4.36 -48.63
N SER A 277 -22.89 5.09 -48.30
CA SER A 277 -23.78 4.76 -47.17
C SER A 277 -24.42 3.37 -47.28
N SER A 278 -24.77 2.92 -48.50
CA SER A 278 -25.28 1.58 -48.74
C SER A 278 -24.24 0.49 -48.48
N GLY A 279 -22.96 0.76 -48.78
CA GLY A 279 -21.85 -0.13 -48.48
C GLY A 279 -21.60 -0.27 -46.98
N TYR A 280 -21.67 0.84 -46.23
CA TYR A 280 -21.60 0.81 -44.77
C TYR A 280 -22.75 0.02 -44.14
N VAL A 281 -23.98 0.19 -44.64
CA VAL A 281 -25.15 -0.54 -44.15
C VAL A 281 -25.00 -2.04 -44.42
N ASN A 282 -24.56 -2.43 -45.61
CA ASN A 282 -24.35 -3.84 -45.93
C ASN A 282 -23.22 -4.45 -45.06
N TRP A 283 -22.13 -3.71 -44.84
CA TRP A 283 -21.08 -4.12 -43.90
C TRP A 283 -21.59 -4.25 -42.45
N ALA A 284 -22.36 -3.28 -41.96
CA ALA A 284 -22.88 -3.28 -40.60
C ALA A 284 -23.92 -4.39 -40.38
N VAL A 285 -24.80 -4.62 -41.35
CA VAL A 285 -25.77 -5.73 -41.35
C VAL A 285 -25.04 -7.06 -41.45
N ASN A 286 -24.03 -7.19 -42.31
CA ASN A 286 -23.22 -8.40 -42.40
C ASN A 286 -22.48 -8.66 -41.07
N ARG A 287 -22.00 -7.64 -40.36
CA ARG A 287 -21.40 -7.76 -39.02
C ARG A 287 -22.40 -8.20 -37.95
N LEU A 288 -23.65 -7.75 -38.04
CA LEU A 288 -24.73 -8.14 -37.14
C LEU A 288 -25.19 -9.58 -37.39
N VAL A 289 -25.29 -9.98 -38.67
CA VAL A 289 -25.73 -11.32 -39.11
C VAL A 289 -24.63 -12.36 -38.89
N THR A 290 -23.36 -12.01 -39.13
CA THR A 290 -22.23 -12.93 -38.89
C THR A 290 -21.95 -13.14 -37.41
N GLY A 291 -22.35 -12.21 -36.52
CA GLY A 291 -22.58 -12.47 -35.09
C GLY A 291 -21.46 -13.19 -34.31
N ALA A 292 -20.24 -13.26 -34.85
CA ALA A 292 -19.15 -14.06 -34.33
C ALA A 292 -17.82 -13.49 -34.83
N ARG A 293 -16.94 -13.23 -33.86
CA ARG A 293 -15.56 -12.73 -34.00
C ARG A 293 -14.85 -13.36 -35.22
N PRO A 294 -14.07 -12.60 -36.02
CA PRO A 294 -12.96 -13.22 -36.72
C PRO A 294 -12.00 -13.76 -35.64
N SER A 295 -11.74 -15.07 -35.66
CA SER A 295 -10.83 -15.72 -34.74
C SER A 295 -9.42 -15.14 -34.92
N THR A 296 -8.91 -14.49 -33.87
CA THR A 296 -7.49 -14.13 -33.73
C THR A 296 -6.67 -15.41 -33.50
N THR A 297 -6.56 -16.27 -34.51
CA THR A 297 -5.48 -17.26 -34.59
C THR A 297 -4.24 -16.51 -35.06
N GLY A 298 -3.36 -16.21 -34.11
CA GLY A 298 -2.13 -15.48 -34.37
C GLY A 298 -1.21 -16.23 -35.33
N ASN A 299 -0.89 -15.57 -36.44
CA ASN A 299 0.38 -15.78 -37.11
C ASN A 299 1.22 -14.51 -36.85
N LYS A 300 2.15 -14.61 -35.90
CA LYS A 300 3.16 -13.59 -35.64
C LYS A 300 4.22 -13.76 -36.71
N ASP A 301 4.04 -13.11 -37.84
CA ASP A 301 5.12 -12.70 -38.74
C ASP A 301 4.47 -11.85 -39.83
N GLU A 302 4.27 -10.56 -39.55
CA GLU A 302 4.27 -9.54 -40.60
C GLU A 302 4.46 -8.14 -39.99
N SER A 303 5.29 -7.36 -40.68
CA SER A 303 5.86 -6.07 -40.31
C SER A 303 4.79 -4.97 -40.15
N PRO A 304 4.97 -3.96 -39.26
CA PRO A 304 3.95 -2.98 -38.96
C PRO A 304 4.04 -1.82 -39.95
N ASN A 305 3.46 -1.95 -41.14
CA ASN A 305 3.19 -0.77 -41.96
C ASN A 305 2.07 -0.99 -42.97
N THR A 306 0.85 -0.58 -42.61
CA THR A 306 -0.10 0.18 -43.45
C THR A 306 -1.41 0.38 -42.69
N GLY A 307 -1.57 1.58 -42.10
CA GLY A 307 -2.85 2.21 -41.76
C GLY A 307 -3.92 1.39 -41.03
N SER A 308 -3.70 1.02 -39.76
CA SER A 308 -4.84 0.64 -38.90
C SER A 308 -5.69 1.88 -38.62
N THR A 309 -6.92 1.87 -39.12
CA THR A 309 -7.84 3.01 -38.97
C THR A 309 -8.31 3.12 -37.52
N TRP A 310 -8.69 4.32 -37.10
CA TRP A 310 -9.12 4.64 -35.72
C TRP A 310 -10.21 3.68 -35.19
N VAL A 311 -11.05 3.16 -36.08
CA VAL A 311 -12.12 2.20 -35.77
C VAL A 311 -11.57 0.82 -35.42
N GLU A 312 -10.50 0.38 -36.09
CA GLU A 312 -9.82 -0.89 -35.82
C GLU A 312 -9.00 -0.83 -34.51
N GLN A 313 -8.43 0.34 -34.22
CA GLN A 313 -7.81 0.61 -32.91
C GLN A 313 -8.86 0.63 -31.80
N MET A 314 -10.02 1.25 -32.03
CA MET A 314 -11.12 1.27 -31.07
C MET A 314 -11.73 -0.13 -30.85
N GLU A 315 -11.73 -0.98 -31.89
CA GLU A 315 -12.09 -2.39 -31.80
C GLU A 315 -11.10 -3.20 -30.94
N GLN A 316 -9.79 -2.99 -31.09
CA GLN A 316 -8.80 -3.59 -30.20
C GLN A 316 -8.96 -3.13 -28.74
N VAL A 317 -9.26 -1.85 -28.51
CA VAL A 317 -9.46 -1.29 -27.17
C VAL A 317 -10.75 -1.80 -26.53
N THR A 318 -11.83 -1.95 -27.30
CA THR A 318 -13.12 -2.47 -26.80
C THR A 318 -13.11 -3.98 -26.61
N ALA A 319 -12.31 -4.73 -27.39
CA ALA A 319 -12.06 -6.15 -27.16
C ALA A 319 -11.33 -6.44 -25.83
N TYR A 320 -10.61 -5.46 -25.26
CA TYR A 320 -9.96 -5.56 -23.96
C TYR A 320 -10.90 -5.26 -22.78
N VAL A 321 -12.03 -4.59 -23.01
CA VAL A 321 -13.03 -4.32 -21.98
C VAL A 321 -13.94 -5.55 -21.88
N GLY A 322 -13.56 -6.47 -20.98
CA GLY A 322 -14.22 -7.76 -20.77
C GLY A 322 -15.74 -7.63 -20.64
N THR A 323 -16.46 -8.37 -21.48
CA THR A 323 -17.93 -8.40 -21.44
C THR A 323 -18.43 -9.22 -20.25
N ALA A 324 -19.65 -8.95 -19.79
CA ALA A 324 -20.26 -9.65 -18.64
C ALA A 324 -20.30 -11.20 -18.81
N LYS A 325 -20.24 -11.70 -20.05
CA LYS A 325 -20.14 -13.13 -20.34
C LYS A 325 -18.76 -13.72 -20.05
N GLU A 326 -17.67 -12.96 -20.23
CA GLU A 326 -16.32 -13.39 -19.87
C GLU A 326 -16.11 -13.34 -18.35
N VAL A 327 -16.73 -12.38 -17.66
CA VAL A 327 -16.79 -12.39 -16.18
C VAL A 327 -17.61 -13.58 -15.67
N LYS A 328 -18.71 -13.94 -16.34
CA LYS A 328 -19.51 -15.13 -16.02
C LYS A 328 -18.74 -16.43 -16.31
N GLY A 329 -18.03 -16.52 -17.44
CA GLY A 329 -17.19 -17.68 -17.76
C GLY A 329 -15.99 -17.82 -16.82
N ALA A 330 -15.39 -16.71 -16.39
CA ALA A 330 -14.35 -16.72 -15.35
C ALA A 330 -14.91 -17.15 -13.98
N LEU A 331 -16.16 -16.78 -13.66
CA LEU A 331 -16.86 -17.20 -12.44
C LEU A 331 -17.23 -18.69 -12.48
N GLU A 332 -17.71 -19.19 -13.62
CA GLU A 332 -18.03 -20.60 -13.85
C GLU A 332 -16.76 -21.48 -13.83
N ALA A 333 -15.64 -21.00 -14.40
CA ALA A 333 -14.35 -21.68 -14.29
C ALA A 333 -13.79 -21.69 -12.86
N PHE A 334 -14.06 -20.64 -12.07
CA PHE A 334 -13.70 -20.61 -10.65
C PHE A 334 -14.57 -21.54 -9.81
N ALA A 335 -15.85 -21.69 -10.17
CA ALA A 335 -16.78 -22.61 -9.53
C ALA A 335 -16.44 -24.08 -9.83
N ALA A 336 -16.14 -24.41 -11.10
CA ALA A 336 -15.71 -25.76 -11.49
C ALA A 336 -14.41 -26.19 -10.80
N LYS A 337 -13.45 -25.26 -10.65
CA LYS A 337 -12.19 -25.53 -9.94
C LYS A 337 -12.39 -25.75 -8.42
N HIS A 338 -13.48 -25.27 -7.85
CA HIS A 338 -13.83 -25.51 -6.45
C HIS A 338 -14.53 -26.87 -6.24
N GLU A 339 -15.16 -27.43 -7.28
CA GLU A 339 -15.73 -28.78 -7.23
C GLU A 339 -14.65 -29.87 -7.42
N ASP A 340 -13.68 -29.66 -8.32
CA ASP A 340 -12.56 -30.60 -8.50
C ASP A 340 -11.68 -30.72 -7.24
N ASP A 341 -11.41 -29.61 -6.53
CA ASP A 341 -10.63 -29.60 -5.28
C ASP A 341 -11.37 -30.26 -4.09
N SER A 342 -12.66 -30.59 -4.27
CA SER A 342 -13.49 -31.29 -3.27
C SER A 342 -13.58 -32.80 -3.48
N MET A 343 -13.17 -33.32 -4.66
CA MET A 343 -13.11 -34.75 -4.94
C MET A 343 -11.75 -35.39 -4.63
N ASP A 344 -10.70 -34.60 -4.40
CA ASP A 344 -9.36 -35.09 -4.02
C ASP A 344 -9.17 -35.25 -2.49
N VAL A 345 -10.27 -35.22 -1.72
CA VAL A 345 -10.28 -35.51 -0.27
C VAL A 345 -11.35 -36.56 0.05
N GLU A 346 -11.12 -37.79 -0.40
CA GLU A 346 -11.59 -39.03 0.25
C GLU A 346 -10.46 -40.04 0.35
#